data_AF-A0A7S0V1A3-F1
#
_entry.id   AF-A0A7S0V1A3-F1
#
_cell.length_a   1.000
_cell.length_b   1.000
_cell.length_c   1.000
_cell.angle_alpha   90.00
_cell.angle_beta   90.00
_cell.angle_gamma   90.00
#
_symmetry.space_group_name_H-M   'P 1'
#
loop_
_entity.id
_entity.type
_entity.pdbx_description
1 polymer ?
#
loop_
_entity_poly.entity_id
_entity_poly.type
_entity_poly.pdbx_seq_one_letter_code
_entity_poly.pdbx_strand_id
1 'polypeptide(L)'
;GGGAAPLASATGAVAANQTVLITLSHGAAGSVMRLNGNDVASSNGAVGRTAAPTALLRLGGGADPNDGKGTLLGDAFELIVYGSQLGATTVDRIERALCLQRDLASCSPASVAPGAFAWGAGGGQ
;
A
#
# COMPACT_ATOMS: atom_id res chain seq x y z
N GLY A 1 2.98 -24.04 16.07
CA GLY A 1 4.12 -23.19 15.71
C GLY A 1 4.11 -23.01 14.21
N GLY A 2 3.73 -21.84 13.73
CA GLY A 2 3.74 -21.48 12.31
C GLY A 2 4.28 -20.07 12.22
N GLY A 3 5.57 -19.95 11.89
CA GLY A 3 6.21 -18.65 11.74
C GLY A 3 5.58 -17.91 10.57
N ALA A 4 5.18 -16.67 10.80
CA ALA A 4 4.83 -15.75 9.73
C ALA A 4 6.04 -15.65 8.80
N ALA A 5 5.88 -16.04 7.54
CA ALA A 5 6.89 -15.76 6.54
C ALA A 5 7.12 -14.24 6.53
N PRO A 6 8.38 -13.76 6.68
CA PRO A 6 8.66 -12.34 6.54
C PRO A 6 8.12 -11.89 5.19
N LEU A 7 7.50 -10.71 5.13
CA LEU A 7 7.30 -10.04 3.84
C LEU A 7 8.67 -10.04 3.16
N ALA A 8 8.80 -10.78 2.06
CA ALA A 8 10.05 -10.84 1.32
C ALA A 8 10.42 -9.40 0.95
N SER A 9 11.54 -8.92 1.48
CA SER A 9 12.10 -7.64 1.12
C SER A 9 12.40 -7.70 -0.37
N ALA A 10 11.59 -7.05 -1.17
CA ALA A 10 11.92 -7.00 -2.57
C ALA A 10 12.78 -5.77 -2.82
N THR A 11 13.85 -6.02 -3.55
CA THR A 11 14.87 -5.07 -3.97
C THR A 11 14.31 -4.15 -5.05
N GLY A 12 13.53 -3.16 -4.63
CA GLY A 12 13.23 -1.94 -5.38
C GLY A 12 13.38 -0.80 -4.41
N ALA A 13 14.62 -0.39 -4.15
CA ALA A 13 14.93 0.56 -3.09
C ALA A 13 14.31 1.93 -3.42
N VAL A 14 13.19 2.26 -2.77
CA VAL A 14 12.91 3.66 -2.44
C VAL A 14 14.15 4.12 -1.67
N ALA A 15 14.85 5.15 -2.18
CA ALA A 15 16.05 5.62 -1.51
C ALA A 15 15.70 6.00 -0.06
N ALA A 16 16.58 5.66 0.88
CA ALA A 16 16.38 5.99 2.29
C ALA A 16 16.10 7.49 2.44
N ASN A 17 15.15 7.84 3.32
CA ASN A 17 14.70 9.21 3.57
C ASN A 17 13.93 9.90 2.43
N GLN A 18 13.45 9.15 1.43
CA GLN A 18 12.49 9.70 0.46
C GLN A 18 11.05 9.51 0.92
N THR A 19 10.25 10.57 0.77
CA THR A 19 8.80 10.45 0.92
C THR A 19 8.21 9.79 -0.33
N VAL A 20 7.32 8.83 -0.11
CA VAL A 20 6.62 8.10 -1.17
C VAL A 20 5.12 8.19 -1.00
N LEU A 21 4.44 8.31 -2.12
CA LEU A 21 2.99 8.17 -2.18
C LEU A 21 2.64 6.70 -2.40
N ILE A 22 1.84 6.15 -1.50
CA ILE A 22 1.35 4.77 -1.58
C ILE A 22 -0.15 4.82 -1.83
N THR A 23 -0.59 4.16 -2.90
CA THR A 23 -2.01 3.99 -3.19
C THR A 23 -2.35 2.51 -3.20
N LEU A 24 -3.40 2.15 -2.46
CA LEU A 24 -3.98 0.82 -2.46
C LEU A 24 -5.40 0.92 -2.98
N SER A 25 -5.71 0.18 -4.02
CA SER A 25 -7.07 0.07 -4.55
C SER A 25 -7.51 -1.38 -4.48
N HIS A 26 -8.80 -1.59 -4.20
CA HIS A 26 -9.43 -2.90 -4.20
C HIS A 26 -10.81 -2.79 -4.86
N GLY A 27 -11.14 -3.75 -5.71
CA GLY A 27 -12.46 -3.88 -6.30
C GLY A 27 -12.67 -5.22 -6.99
N ALA A 28 -13.63 -5.27 -7.90
CA ALA A 28 -14.08 -6.52 -8.53
C ALA A 28 -12.98 -7.26 -9.30
N ALA A 29 -12.01 -6.53 -9.88
CA ALA A 29 -10.88 -7.11 -10.61
C ALA A 29 -9.69 -7.51 -9.71
N GLY A 30 -9.75 -7.18 -8.41
CA GLY A 30 -8.67 -7.44 -7.45
C GLY A 30 -8.14 -6.18 -6.79
N SER A 31 -6.94 -6.33 -6.21
CA SER A 31 -6.21 -5.28 -5.53
C SER A 31 -4.99 -4.85 -6.32
N VAL A 32 -4.70 -3.56 -6.34
CA VAL A 32 -3.49 -2.98 -6.94
C VAL A 32 -2.82 -2.06 -5.94
N MET A 33 -1.50 -2.22 -5.80
CA MET A 33 -0.64 -1.31 -5.07
C MET A 33 0.15 -0.45 -6.05
N ARG A 34 0.12 0.85 -5.84
CA ARG A 34 0.89 1.84 -6.59
C ARG A 34 1.85 2.58 -5.69
N LEU A 35 3.03 2.90 -6.25
CA LEU A 35 4.01 3.79 -5.63
C LEU A 35 4.32 4.94 -6.58
N ASN A 36 4.14 6.17 -6.09
CA ASN A 36 4.32 7.39 -6.88
C ASN A 36 3.61 7.30 -8.25
N GLY A 37 2.41 6.70 -8.25
CA GLY A 37 1.56 6.52 -9.43
C GLY A 37 1.88 5.33 -10.35
N ASN A 38 2.90 4.52 -10.07
CA ASN A 38 3.18 3.31 -10.84
C ASN A 38 2.61 2.07 -10.16
N ASP A 39 1.97 1.18 -10.92
CA ASP A 39 1.58 -0.13 -10.42
C ASP A 39 2.84 -0.95 -10.10
N VAL A 40 2.96 -1.43 -8.86
CA VAL A 40 4.14 -2.19 -8.40
C VAL A 40 3.79 -3.61 -7.96
N ALA A 41 2.52 -3.85 -7.62
CA ALA A 41 2.00 -5.17 -7.31
C ALA A 41 0.48 -5.23 -7.53
N SER A 42 0.01 -6.41 -7.92
CA SER A 42 -1.40 -6.74 -8.02
C SER A 42 -1.69 -8.07 -7.33
N SER A 43 -2.93 -8.26 -6.88
CA SER A 43 -3.38 -9.49 -6.25
C SER A 43 -4.87 -9.70 -6.48
N ASN A 44 -5.28 -10.95 -6.69
CA ASN A 44 -6.68 -11.35 -6.77
C ASN A 44 -7.17 -12.05 -5.48
N GLY A 45 -6.32 -12.19 -4.45
CA GLY A 45 -6.62 -12.98 -3.26
C GLY A 45 -7.78 -12.47 -2.39
N ALA A 46 -8.20 -11.22 -2.59
CA ALA A 46 -9.32 -10.61 -1.88
C ALA A 46 -10.57 -10.41 -2.76
N VAL A 47 -10.59 -10.86 -4.02
CA VAL A 47 -11.76 -10.69 -4.90
C VAL A 47 -13.01 -11.31 -4.27
N GLY A 48 -14.11 -10.55 -4.28
CA GLY A 48 -15.38 -10.97 -3.68
C GLY A 48 -15.44 -10.85 -2.16
N ARG A 49 -14.39 -10.35 -1.50
CA ARG A 49 -14.40 -10.05 -0.06
C ARG A 49 -14.78 -8.59 0.16
N THR A 50 -15.49 -8.32 1.25
CA THR A 50 -15.87 -6.97 1.68
C THR A 50 -15.25 -6.71 3.04
N ALA A 51 -14.66 -5.53 3.21
CA ALA A 51 -14.16 -5.11 4.53
C ALA A 51 -15.34 -4.95 5.51
N ALA A 52 -15.17 -5.43 6.74
CA ALA A 52 -16.18 -5.23 7.77
C ALA A 52 -16.34 -3.74 8.09
N PRO A 53 -17.57 -3.21 8.20
CA PRO A 53 -17.81 -1.78 8.44
C PRO A 53 -17.30 -1.29 9.81
N THR A 54 -17.05 -2.21 10.74
CA THR A 54 -16.53 -1.94 12.09
C THR A 54 -15.04 -2.26 12.23
N ALA A 55 -14.32 -2.42 11.11
CA ALA A 55 -12.90 -2.72 11.16
C ALA A 55 -12.11 -1.59 11.83
N LEU A 56 -11.22 -1.95 12.75
CA LEU A 56 -10.33 -1.01 13.41
C LEU A 56 -9.21 -0.61 12.44
N LEU A 57 -9.04 0.69 12.20
CA LEU A 57 -7.90 1.24 11.49
C LEU A 57 -6.82 1.64 12.50
N ARG A 58 -5.64 1.04 12.39
CA ARG A 58 -4.44 1.43 13.16
C ARG A 58 -3.36 1.92 12.22
N LEU A 59 -2.70 3.00 12.61
CA LEU A 59 -1.55 3.55 11.90
C LEU A 59 -0.30 3.35 12.73
N GLY A 60 0.78 2.98 12.06
CA GLY A 60 2.10 2.83 12.67
C GLY A 60 2.33 1.56 13.49
N GLY A 61 1.38 0.62 13.54
CA GLY A 61 1.58 -0.67 14.22
C GLY A 61 0.70 -1.79 13.66
N GLY A 62 1.04 -3.02 14.01
CA GLY A 62 0.24 -4.21 13.68
C GLY A 62 -1.18 -4.14 14.25
N ALA A 63 -2.13 -4.77 13.55
CA ALA A 63 -3.50 -4.88 14.04
C ALA A 63 -3.56 -5.78 15.29
N ASP A 64 -2.76 -6.86 15.28
CA ASP A 64 -2.56 -7.76 16.41
C ASP A 64 -1.26 -7.36 17.16
N PRO A 65 -1.34 -6.98 18.44
CA PRO A 65 -0.15 -6.64 19.22
C PRO A 65 0.84 -7.81 19.40
N ASN A 66 0.44 -9.05 19.09
CA ASN A 66 1.26 -10.25 19.23
C ASN A 66 1.79 -10.79 17.89
N ASP A 67 1.45 -10.16 16.76
CA ASP A 67 1.88 -10.66 15.44
C ASP A 67 3.37 -10.41 15.14
N GLY A 68 4.08 -9.74 16.06
CA GLY A 68 5.50 -9.43 15.94
C GLY A 68 5.80 -8.46 14.79
N LYS A 69 4.78 -7.84 14.17
CA LYS A 69 4.99 -6.86 13.11
C LYS A 69 5.46 -5.56 13.74
N GLY A 70 6.61 -5.08 13.24
CA GLY A 70 7.26 -3.89 13.75
C GLY A 70 6.38 -2.64 13.70
N THR A 71 6.75 -1.65 14.52
CA THR A 71 6.17 -0.30 14.48
C THR A 71 6.73 0.45 13.28
N LEU A 72 5.92 1.29 12.63
CA LEU A 72 6.41 2.22 11.62
C LEU A 72 7.38 3.20 12.29
N LEU A 73 8.60 3.26 11.76
CA LEU A 73 9.59 4.26 12.14
C LEU A 73 9.74 5.22 10.96
N GLY A 74 9.25 6.43 11.12
CA GLY A 74 9.24 7.46 10.09
C GLY A 74 7.99 8.32 10.15
N ASP A 75 7.82 9.17 9.14
CA ASP A 75 6.72 10.11 9.10
C ASP A 75 5.62 9.66 8.13
N ALA A 76 4.37 9.87 8.53
CA ALA A 76 3.18 9.73 7.69
C ALA A 76 2.36 11.00 7.81
N PHE A 77 2.12 11.67 6.67
CA PHE A 77 1.56 13.02 6.68
C PHE A 77 0.11 13.09 6.21
N GLU A 78 -0.37 12.10 5.47
CA GLU A 78 -1.70 12.15 4.84
C GLU A 78 -2.25 10.75 4.54
N LEU A 79 -3.44 10.46 5.06
CA LEU A 79 -4.17 9.22 4.78
C LEU A 79 -5.58 9.56 4.32
N ILE A 80 -5.93 9.11 3.11
CA ILE A 80 -7.25 9.30 2.53
C ILE A 80 -7.82 7.93 2.21
N VAL A 81 -9.02 7.65 2.69
CA VAL A 81 -9.70 6.36 2.51
C VAL A 81 -11.05 6.61 1.84
N TYR A 82 -11.31 5.88 0.76
CA TYR A 82 -12.58 5.91 0.04
C TYR A 82 -13.31 4.58 0.24
N GLY A 83 -14.63 4.64 0.44
CA GLY A 83 -15.47 3.44 0.62
C GLY A 83 -15.76 2.66 -0.67
N SER A 84 -15.27 3.15 -1.82
CA SER A 84 -15.46 2.55 -3.13
C SER A 84 -14.21 2.69 -3.98
N GLN A 85 -14.01 1.77 -4.93
CA GLN A 85 -12.93 1.90 -5.91
C GLN A 85 -13.14 3.16 -6.76
N LEU A 86 -12.15 4.04 -6.74
CA LEU A 86 -12.12 5.20 -7.63
C LEU A 86 -11.67 4.78 -9.03
N GLY A 87 -12.20 5.46 -10.05
CA GLY A 87 -11.71 5.30 -11.42
C GLY A 87 -10.26 5.77 -11.54
N ALA A 88 -9.49 5.14 -12.44
CA ALA A 88 -8.06 5.41 -12.61
C ALA A 88 -7.74 6.91 -12.77
N THR A 89 -8.50 7.62 -13.60
CA THR A 89 -8.31 9.08 -13.80
C THR A 89 -8.49 9.89 -12.51
N THR A 90 -9.41 9.48 -11.63
CA THR A 90 -9.62 10.16 -10.35
C THR A 90 -8.46 9.87 -9.40
N VAL A 91 -7.98 8.63 -9.37
CA VAL A 91 -6.77 8.25 -8.61
C VAL A 91 -5.58 9.09 -9.09
N ASP A 92 -5.31 9.13 -10.39
CA ASP A 92 -4.20 9.90 -10.96
C ASP A 92 -4.27 11.40 -10.60
N ARG A 93 -5.47 11.98 -10.57
CA ARG A 93 -5.68 13.38 -10.16
C ARG A 93 -5.38 13.60 -8.68
N ILE A 94 -5.85 12.71 -7.81
CA ILE A 94 -5.59 12.80 -6.37
C ILE A 94 -4.10 12.64 -6.11
N GLU A 95 -3.47 11.63 -6.71
CA GLU A 95 -2.05 11.38 -6.54
C GLU A 95 -1.22 12.58 -7.00
N ARG A 96 -1.54 13.14 -8.18
CA ARG A 96 -0.88 14.36 -8.68
C ARG A 96 -1.08 15.56 -7.75
N ALA A 97 -2.28 15.74 -7.20
CA ALA A 97 -2.56 16.84 -6.28
C ALA A 97 -1.75 16.71 -4.98
N LEU A 98 -1.70 15.50 -4.40
CA LEU A 98 -0.93 15.21 -3.19
C LEU A 98 0.58 15.40 -3.42
N CYS A 99 1.09 14.94 -4.56
CA CYS A 99 2.50 15.10 -4.89
C CYS A 99 2.88 16.58 -5.04
N LEU A 100 2.04 17.40 -5.70
CA LEU A 100 2.26 18.85 -5.82
C LEU A 100 2.17 19.57 -4.47
N GLN A 101 1.21 19.19 -3.62
CA GLN A 101 0.99 19.81 -2.32
C GLN A 101 2.17 19.58 -1.35
N ARG A 102 2.86 18.45 -1.49
CA ARG A 102 3.96 18.05 -0.60
C ARG A 102 5.35 18.28 -1.18
N ASP A 103 5.44 18.98 -2.32
CA ASP A 103 6.69 19.23 -3.04
C ASP A 103 7.54 17.95 -3.20
N LEU A 104 6.86 16.83 -3.50
CA LEU A 104 7.54 15.56 -3.69
C LEU A 104 8.36 15.65 -4.99
N ALA A 105 9.68 15.80 -4.86
CA ALA A 105 10.62 15.85 -5.99
C ALA A 105 10.47 14.66 -6.95
N SER A 106 9.87 13.56 -6.49
CA SER A 106 9.49 12.35 -7.21
C SER A 106 8.04 12.36 -7.75
N CYS A 107 7.50 13.53 -8.12
CA CYS A 107 6.36 13.57 -9.06
C CYS A 107 6.68 12.89 -10.42
N SER A 108 7.98 12.61 -10.65
CA SER A 108 8.48 11.68 -11.66
C SER A 108 8.38 10.24 -11.16
N PRO A 109 7.90 9.29 -11.98
CA PRO A 109 7.72 7.90 -11.59
C PRO A 109 8.97 7.35 -10.91
N ALA A 110 8.87 7.01 -9.61
CA ALA A 110 9.92 6.22 -8.98
C ALA A 110 10.01 4.90 -9.74
N SER A 111 11.19 4.60 -10.29
CA SER A 111 11.45 3.33 -10.97
C SER A 111 11.48 2.22 -9.92
N VAL A 112 10.31 1.63 -9.67
CA VAL A 112 10.17 0.46 -8.81
C VAL A 112 10.17 -0.77 -9.71
N ALA A 113 11.08 -1.71 -9.47
CA ALA A 113 11.12 -2.96 -10.22
C ALA A 113 9.80 -3.74 -10.04
N PRO A 114 9.19 -4.28 -11.11
CA PRO A 114 8.03 -5.17 -10.99
C PRO A 114 8.34 -6.34 -10.03
N GLY A 115 7.43 -6.63 -9.10
CA GLY A 115 7.66 -7.65 -8.07
C GLY A 115 8.40 -7.14 -6.84
N ALA A 116 8.63 -5.82 -6.74
CA ALA A 116 9.17 -5.19 -5.53
C ALA A 116 8.23 -5.29 -4.29
N PHE A 117 7.03 -5.82 -4.46
CA PHE A 117 6.09 -6.02 -3.36
C PHE A 117 5.38 -7.35 -3.57
N ALA A 118 5.56 -8.28 -2.63
CA ALA A 118 4.78 -9.50 -2.57
C ALA A 118 3.66 -9.31 -1.56
N TRP A 119 2.41 -9.51 -2.00
CA TRP A 119 1.32 -9.72 -1.07
C TRP A 119 1.61 -11.00 -0.31
N GLY A 120 1.68 -10.92 1.02
CA GLY A 120 1.86 -12.11 1.85
C GLY A 120 0.79 -13.14 1.49
N ALA A 121 1.21 -14.37 1.17
CA ALA A 121 0.28 -15.46 0.93
C ALA A 121 -0.60 -15.61 2.17
N GLY A 122 -1.89 -15.31 2.04
CA GLY A 122 -2.85 -15.53 3.10
C GLY A 122 -2.83 -17.00 3.47
N GLY A 123 -2.27 -17.31 4.63
CA GLY A 123 -2.52 -18.59 5.28
C GLY A 123 -4.01 -18.64 5.56
N GLY A 124 -4.72 -19.52 4.85
CA GLY A 124 -6.11 -19.79 5.13
C GLY A 124 -6.25 -20.27 6.57
N GLN A 125 -7.19 -19.66 7.28
CA GLN A 125 -8.03 -20.31 8.26
C GLN A 125 -9.46 -19.83 8.02
#